data_AF-Q2SDS2-F1
#
_entry.id   AF-Q2SDS2-F1
#
_cell.length_a   1.000
_cell.length_b   1.000
_cell.length_c   1.000
_cell.angle_alpha   90.00
_cell.angle_beta   90.00
_cell.angle_gamma   90.00
#
_symmetry.space_group_name_H-M   'P 1'
#
loop_
_entity.id
_entity.type
_entity.pdbx_description
1 polymer ?
#
loop_
_entity_poly.entity_id
_entity_poly.type
_entity_poly.pdbx_seq_one_letter_code
_entity_poly.pdbx_strand_id
1 'polypeptide(L)'
;MSSYRCRKCKNGILIAAVQGHNETELTETYECDACGHVAVIPSRMIICSQMVTSFIGGLITAYLFIEQLSIFVTVVQFNIERNLTQNIVLLVVSLLFLAGFGYTLYTGMQGLAKRKFYLKAPQRNKRFRAS
;
A
#
# COMPACT_ATOMS: atom_id res chain seq x y z
N MET A 1 8.43 22.15 10.07
CA MET A 1 9.09 20.83 10.21
C MET A 1 8.28 19.98 11.17
N SER A 2 7.75 18.84 10.72
CA SER A 2 6.97 17.92 11.56
C SER A 2 7.92 17.03 12.36
N SER A 3 8.00 17.25 13.68
CA SER A 3 8.82 16.44 14.60
C SER A 3 8.09 15.14 14.97
N TYR A 4 8.63 14.00 14.55
CA TYR A 4 8.13 12.69 14.95
C TYR A 4 8.73 12.33 16.33
N ARG A 5 7.90 11.93 17.30
CA ARG A 5 8.35 11.56 18.66
C ARG A 5 8.39 10.06 18.83
N CYS A 6 9.46 9.52 19.40
CA CYS A 6 9.61 8.08 19.50
C CYS A 6 8.65 7.47 20.54
N ARG A 7 8.05 6.34 20.15
CA ARG A 7 7.01 5.65 20.92
C ARG A 7 7.55 4.86 22.11
N LYS A 8 8.83 4.47 22.07
CA LYS A 8 9.52 3.68 23.09
C LYS A 8 10.01 4.58 24.24
N CYS A 9 10.77 5.62 23.90
CA CYS A 9 11.35 6.57 24.84
C CYS A 9 10.38 7.70 25.25
N LYS A 10 9.41 8.07 24.40
CA LYS A 10 8.48 9.23 24.53
C LYS A 10 9.11 10.62 24.69
N ASN A 11 10.38 10.68 25.08
CA ASN A 11 11.18 11.89 25.25
C ASN A 11 12.07 12.18 24.05
N GLY A 12 12.48 11.16 23.27
CA GLY A 12 13.36 11.37 22.13
C GLY A 12 12.62 11.69 20.84
N ILE A 13 13.28 12.49 20.01
CA ILE A 13 12.84 12.84 18.67
C ILE A 13 13.37 11.74 17.73
N LEU A 14 12.52 11.34 16.78
CA LEU A 14 12.89 10.48 15.66
C LEU A 14 13.63 11.34 14.65
N ILE A 15 14.94 11.17 14.57
CA ILE A 15 15.81 11.83 13.60
C ILE A 15 15.94 10.87 12.42
N ALA A 16 15.92 11.38 11.18
CA ALA A 16 16.19 10.56 10.01
C ALA A 16 17.61 9.98 10.15
N ALA A 17 17.71 8.65 10.18
CA ALA A 17 19.01 8.00 10.11
C ALA A 17 19.57 8.31 8.72
N VAL A 18 20.68 9.06 8.66
CA VAL A 18 21.35 9.35 7.39
C VAL A 18 21.99 8.05 6.92
N GLN A 19 21.25 7.25 6.17
CA GLN A 19 21.78 6.11 5.46
C GLN A 19 22.60 6.61 4.28
N GLY A 20 23.82 6.10 4.15
CA GLY A 20 24.82 6.53 3.18
C GLY A 20 24.31 6.50 1.75
N HIS A 21 25.02 7.22 0.89
CA HIS A 21 24.73 7.62 -0.50
C HIS A 21 24.20 6.56 -1.51
N ASN A 22 23.95 5.31 -1.12
CA ASN A 22 23.70 4.17 -2.00
C ASN A 22 22.38 3.42 -1.79
N GLU A 23 21.51 3.81 -0.85
CA GLU A 23 20.24 3.08 -0.64
C GLU A 23 19.10 3.78 -1.39
N THR A 24 18.81 3.25 -2.58
CA THR A 24 17.83 3.77 -3.55
C THR A 24 16.37 3.48 -3.23
N GLU A 25 16.03 2.97 -2.05
CA GLU A 25 14.63 2.76 -1.68
C GLU A 25 14.18 3.68 -0.56
N LEU A 26 13.12 4.42 -0.90
CA LEU A 26 12.45 5.53 -0.25
C LEU A 26 11.77 5.14 1.08
N THR A 27 12.47 4.38 1.92
CA THR A 27 12.12 4.01 3.27
C THR A 27 12.93 4.87 4.21
N GLU A 28 12.33 5.97 4.66
CA GLU A 28 12.97 6.82 5.65
C GLU A 28 13.01 6.05 6.98
N THR A 29 14.20 5.57 7.30
CA THR A 29 14.50 4.92 8.57
C THR A 29 14.73 6.01 9.60
N TYR A 30 14.00 5.99 10.71
CA TYR A 30 14.10 7.00 11.76
C TYR A 30 14.62 6.39 13.05
N GLU A 31 15.54 7.06 13.73
CA GLU A 31 16.12 6.61 14.99
C GLU A 31 15.77 7.57 16.14
N CYS A 32 15.40 7.04 17.33
CA CYS A 32 15.20 7.87 18.54
C CYS A 32 16.56 8.32 19.10
N ASP A 33 16.79 9.63 19.09
CA ASP A 33 17.98 10.26 19.69
C ASP A 33 18.18 9.91 21.18
N ALA A 34 17.10 9.63 21.91
CA ALA A 34 17.16 9.32 23.34
C ALA A 34 17.26 7.82 23.70
N CYS A 35 17.01 6.89 22.76
CA CYS A 35 17.03 5.45 23.10
C CYS A 35 17.48 4.51 21.98
N GLY A 36 17.91 5.04 20.82
CA GLY A 36 18.37 4.25 19.68
C GLY A 36 17.28 3.36 19.04
N HIS A 37 16.00 3.66 19.28
CA HIS A 37 14.92 2.86 18.69
C HIS A 37 14.71 3.23 17.23
N VAL A 38 14.90 2.26 16.34
CA VAL A 38 14.72 2.39 14.90
C VAL A 38 13.27 2.10 14.50
N ALA A 39 12.66 3.01 13.75
CA ALA A 39 11.33 2.88 13.19
C ALA A 39 11.36 3.18 11.68
N VAL A 40 10.86 2.25 10.88
CA VAL A 40 10.71 2.44 9.44
C VAL A 40 9.36 3.11 9.18
N ILE A 41 9.38 4.35 8.68
CA ILE A 41 8.15 5.09 8.36
C ILE A 41 8.05 5.20 6.83
N PRO A 42 7.17 4.43 6.17
CA PRO A 42 6.97 4.59 4.74
C PRO A 42 6.41 5.98 4.43
N SER A 43 6.97 6.64 3.42
CA SER A 43 6.58 8.01 3.07
C SER A 43 5.09 8.06 2.66
N ARG A 44 4.42 9.18 2.99
CA ARG A 44 3.00 9.38 2.60
C ARG A 44 2.85 9.40 1.08
N MET A 45 3.84 9.92 0.36
CA MET A 45 3.81 10.02 -1.09
C MET A 45 3.83 8.66 -1.77
N ILE A 46 4.64 7.70 -1.31
CA ILE A 46 4.68 6.35 -1.92
C ILE A 46 3.36 5.63 -1.74
N ILE A 47 2.80 5.66 -0.53
CA ILE A 47 1.53 4.99 -0.26
C ILE A 47 0.42 5.63 -1.11
N CYS A 48 0.46 6.95 -1.28
CA CYS A 48 -0.51 7.67 -2.12
C CYS A 48 -0.34 7.33 -3.61
N SER A 49 0.89 7.32 -4.12
CA SER A 49 1.16 7.00 -5.53
C SER A 49 0.82 5.55 -5.84
N GLN A 50 1.12 4.60 -4.95
CA GLN A 50 0.73 3.20 -5.08
C GLN A 50 -0.80 3.04 -5.07
N MET A 51 -1.53 3.78 -4.23
CA MET A 51 -2.99 3.72 -4.26
C MET A 51 -3.58 4.34 -5.52
N VAL A 52 -3.07 5.49 -5.98
CA VAL A 52 -3.56 6.15 -7.20
C VAL A 52 -3.28 5.29 -8.43
N THR A 53 -2.06 4.78 -8.57
CA THR A 53 -1.69 3.91 -9.69
C THR A 53 -2.45 2.59 -9.65
N SER A 54 -2.59 1.97 -8.47
CA SER A 54 -3.38 0.74 -8.32
C SER A 54 -4.87 0.96 -8.58
N PHE A 55 -5.40 2.14 -8.29
CA PHE A 55 -6.80 2.48 -8.55
C PHE A 55 -7.04 2.68 -10.06
N ILE A 56 -6.20 3.49 -10.72
CA ILE A 56 -6.31 3.74 -12.16
C ILE A 56 -6.05 2.45 -12.95
N GLY A 57 -4.97 1.73 -12.64
CA GLY A 57 -4.64 0.45 -13.26
C GLY A 57 -5.72 -0.61 -13.00
N GLY A 58 -6.29 -0.64 -11.79
CA GLY A 58 -7.42 -1.51 -11.45
C GLY A 58 -8.67 -1.22 -12.28
N LEU A 59 -9.03 0.05 -12.49
CA LEU A 59 -10.17 0.43 -13.33
C LEU A 59 -9.98 0.00 -14.80
N ILE A 60 -8.80 0.26 -15.37
CA ILE A 60 -8.48 -0.14 -16.75
C ILE A 60 -8.54 -1.66 -16.89
N THR A 61 -7.96 -2.39 -15.93
CA THR A 61 -7.94 -3.85 -15.93
C THR A 61 -9.34 -4.43 -15.77
N ALA A 62 -10.18 -3.84 -14.92
CA ALA A 62 -11.56 -4.25 -14.74
C ALA A 62 -12.37 -4.09 -16.02
N TYR A 63 -12.18 -2.98 -16.75
CA TYR A 63 -12.80 -2.74 -18.04
C TYR A 63 -12.39 -3.83 -19.06
N LEU A 64 -11.10 -4.09 -19.20
CA LEU A 64 -10.58 -5.15 -20.09
C LEU A 64 -11.12 -6.53 -19.70
N PHE A 65 -11.21 -6.83 -18.40
CA PHE A 65 -11.76 -8.11 -17.94
C PHE A 65 -13.23 -8.28 -18.32
N ILE A 66 -14.06 -7.24 -18.13
CA ILE A 66 -15.48 -7.28 -18.51
C ILE A 66 -15.63 -7.47 -20.03
N GLU A 67 -14.82 -6.78 -20.83
CA GLU A 67 -14.81 -6.92 -22.28
C GLU A 67 -14.47 -8.36 -22.70
N GLN A 68 -13.39 -8.93 -22.15
CA GLN A 68 -12.97 -10.29 -22.47
C GLN A 68 -13.94 -11.35 -21.96
N LEU A 69 -14.58 -11.11 -20.82
CA LEU A 69 -15.63 -11.99 -20.29
C LEU A 69 -16.85 -12.02 -21.22
N SER A 70 -17.24 -10.86 -21.77
CA SER A 70 -18.35 -10.76 -22.72
C SER A 70 -18.06 -11.54 -24.01
N ILE A 71 -16.85 -11.38 -24.57
CA ILE A 71 -16.39 -12.11 -25.75
C ILE A 71 -16.34 -13.61 -25.47
N PHE A 72 -15.78 -14.02 -24.34
CA PHE A 72 -15.69 -15.42 -23.94
C PHE A 72 -17.07 -16.07 -23.83
N VAL A 73 -18.02 -15.43 -23.13
CA VAL A 73 -19.40 -15.93 -23.00
C VAL A 73 -20.06 -16.07 -24.38
N THR A 74 -19.87 -15.08 -25.26
CA THR A 74 -20.42 -15.12 -26.62
C THR A 74 -19.83 -16.28 -27.43
N VAL A 75 -18.51 -16.49 -27.37
CA VAL A 75 -17.84 -17.61 -28.04
C VAL A 75 -18.34 -18.96 -27.55
N VAL A 76 -18.51 -19.12 -26.23
CA VAL A 76 -19.05 -20.35 -25.63
C VAL A 76 -20.50 -20.59 -26.06
N GLN A 77 -21.33 -19.54 -26.14
CA GLN A 77 -22.74 -19.66 -26.54
C GLN A 77 -22.93 -20.00 -28.02
N PHE A 78 -22.15 -19.39 -28.91
CA PHE A 78 -22.31 -19.56 -30.36
C PHE A 78 -21.35 -20.60 -30.96
N ASN A 79 -20.52 -21.25 -30.14
CA ASN A 79 -19.50 -22.23 -30.54
C ASN A 79 -18.59 -21.70 -31.68
N ILE A 80 -18.25 -20.41 -31.63
CA ILE A 80 -17.43 -19.75 -32.66
C ILE A 80 -15.96 -19.90 -32.27
N GLU A 81 -15.23 -20.84 -32.87
CA GLU A 81 -13.86 -21.20 -32.46
C GLU A 81 -12.77 -20.14 -32.74
N ARG A 82 -13.08 -19.01 -33.40
CA ARG A 82 -12.03 -18.06 -33.80
C ARG A 82 -11.41 -17.39 -32.57
N ASN A 83 -10.11 -17.63 -32.39
CA ASN A 83 -9.23 -17.00 -31.38
C ASN A 83 -9.56 -17.35 -29.91
N LEU A 84 -10.18 -18.52 -29.65
CA LEU A 84 -10.54 -18.97 -28.29
C LEU A 84 -9.35 -18.93 -27.31
N THR A 85 -8.19 -19.46 -27.71
CA THR A 85 -6.98 -19.50 -26.87
C THR A 85 -6.51 -18.10 -26.46
N GLN A 86 -6.54 -17.14 -27.38
CA GLN A 86 -6.11 -15.76 -27.11
C GLN A 86 -7.05 -15.09 -26.10
N ASN A 87 -8.36 -15.26 -26.26
CA ASN A 87 -9.36 -14.69 -25.36
C ASN A 87 -9.26 -15.29 -23.95
N ILE A 88 -9.03 -16.60 -23.84
CA ILE A 88 -8.82 -17.28 -22.55
C ILE A 88 -7.56 -16.75 -21.86
N VAL A 89 -6.44 -16.62 -22.58
CA VAL A 89 -5.20 -16.09 -22.01
C VAL A 89 -5.39 -14.65 -21.52
N LEU A 90 -6.03 -13.79 -22.31
CA LEU A 90 -6.33 -12.40 -21.94
C LEU A 90 -7.25 -12.33 -20.71
N LEU A 91 -8.25 -13.20 -20.62
CA LEU A 91 -9.14 -13.31 -19.47
C LEU A 91 -8.37 -13.70 -18.19
N VAL A 92 -7.50 -14.71 -18.28
CA VAL A 92 -6.68 -15.17 -17.14
C VAL A 92 -5.69 -14.09 -16.71
N VAL A 93 -5.00 -13.45 -17.67
CA VAL A 93 -4.04 -12.39 -17.38
C VAL A 93 -4.72 -11.18 -16.74
N SER A 94 -5.86 -10.73 -17.27
CA SER A 94 -6.62 -9.62 -16.69
C SER A 94 -7.14 -9.95 -15.28
N LEU A 95 -7.57 -11.19 -15.03
CA LEU A 95 -7.94 -11.65 -13.68
C LEU A 95 -6.77 -11.59 -12.69
N LEU A 96 -5.57 -12.02 -13.11
CA LEU A 96 -4.35 -11.94 -12.29
C LEU A 96 -3.98 -10.51 -11.95
N PHE A 97 -4.04 -9.59 -12.92
CA PHE A 97 -3.81 -8.17 -12.67
C PHE A 97 -4.84 -7.58 -11.72
N LEU A 98 -6.13 -7.93 -11.87
CA LEU A 98 -7.20 -7.46 -11.00
C LEU A 98 -6.97 -7.91 -9.54
N ALA A 99 -6.54 -9.16 -9.35
CA ALA A 99 -6.16 -9.68 -8.04
C ALA A 99 -4.95 -8.93 -7.45
N GLY A 100 -3.92 -8.65 -8.27
CA GLY A 100 -2.73 -7.90 -7.85
C GLY A 100 -3.04 -6.46 -7.42
N PHE A 101 -3.87 -5.75 -8.19
CA PHE A 101 -4.33 -4.40 -7.81
C PHE A 101 -5.21 -4.43 -6.57
N GLY A 102 -6.11 -5.42 -6.44
CA GLY A 102 -6.91 -5.62 -5.24
C GLY A 102 -6.04 -5.82 -3.99
N TYR A 103 -5.00 -6.65 -4.09
CA TYR A 103 -4.04 -6.88 -3.00
C TYR A 103 -3.25 -5.62 -2.63
N THR A 104 -2.83 -4.84 -3.63
CA THR A 104 -2.09 -3.58 -3.42
C THR A 104 -2.96 -2.54 -2.72
N LEU A 105 -4.21 -2.37 -3.16
CA LEU A 105 -5.19 -1.50 -2.49
C LEU A 105 -5.46 -1.95 -1.06
N TYR A 106 -5.62 -3.25 -0.82
CA TYR A 106 -5.83 -3.81 0.51
C TYR A 106 -4.65 -3.49 1.45
N THR A 107 -3.42 -3.69 0.96
CA THR A 107 -2.20 -3.39 1.72
C THR A 107 -2.06 -1.89 2.02
N GLY A 108 -2.37 -1.03 1.03
CA GLY A 108 -2.40 0.42 1.20
C GLY A 108 -3.44 0.88 2.24
N MET A 109 -4.64 0.30 2.21
CA MET A 109 -5.68 0.54 3.20
C MET A 109 -5.25 0.13 4.61
N GLN A 110 -4.59 -1.02 4.78
CA GLN A 110 -4.04 -1.41 6.08
C GLN A 110 -2.98 -0.41 6.58
N GLY A 111 -2.11 0.08 5.70
CA GLY A 111 -1.10 1.09 6.03
C GLY A 111 -1.74 2.42 6.48
N LEU A 112 -2.79 2.86 5.79
CA LEU A 112 -3.57 4.04 6.17
C LEU A 112 -4.36 3.83 7.46
N ALA A 113 -4.97 2.66 7.65
CA ALA A 113 -5.72 2.32 8.86
C ALA A 113 -4.79 2.36 10.07
N LYS A 114 -3.61 1.73 10.00
CA LYS A 114 -2.57 1.83 11.03
C LYS A 114 -2.26 3.31 11.32
N ARG A 115 -1.97 4.12 10.29
CA ARG A 115 -1.71 5.58 10.47
C ARG A 115 -2.87 6.33 11.14
N LYS A 116 -4.13 6.04 10.79
CA LYS A 116 -5.31 6.61 11.46
C LYS A 116 -5.36 6.21 12.94
N PHE A 117 -4.99 4.97 13.29
CA PHE A 117 -4.87 4.53 14.69
C PHE A 117 -3.75 5.26 15.45
N TYR A 118 -2.62 5.57 14.81
CA TYR A 118 -1.56 6.39 15.43
C TYR A 118 -1.96 7.87 15.60
N LEU A 119 -2.86 8.39 14.74
CA LEU A 119 -3.39 9.76 14.83
C LEU A 119 -4.55 9.90 15.82
N LYS A 120 -5.37 8.85 16.00
CA LYS A 120 -6.54 8.86 16.91
C LYS A 120 -6.24 8.34 18.33
N ALA A 121 -5.07 7.79 18.61
CA ALA A 121 -4.75 7.40 19.97
C ALA A 121 -4.80 8.65 20.88
N PRO A 122 -5.76 8.74 21.82
CA PRO A 122 -5.75 9.85 22.77
C PRO A 122 -4.42 9.82 23.50
N GLN A 123 -3.87 11.02 23.74
CA GLN A 123 -2.78 11.17 24.70
C GLN A 123 -3.19 10.48 25.99
N ARG A 124 -2.65 9.27 26.25
CA ARG A 124 -2.78 8.66 27.57
C ARG A 124 -1.86 9.45 28.48
N ASN A 125 -2.41 10.55 28.96
CA ASN A 125 -1.93 11.39 30.02
C ASN A 125 -1.53 10.47 31.18
N LYS A 126 -0.24 10.17 31.33
CA LYS A 126 0.28 9.56 32.56
C LYS A 126 0.40 10.68 33.61
N ARG A 127 -0.75 11.24 34.01
CA ARG A 127 -0.92 11.68 35.40
C ARG A 127 -1.23 10.42 36.21
N PHE A 128 -0.64 10.31 37.39
CA PHE A 128 -0.69 9.19 38.36
C PHE A 128 0.30 8.04 38.12
N ARG A 129 1.51 8.17 38.65
CA ARG A 129 1.82 7.80 40.05
C ARG A 129 3.04 8.58 40.51
N ALA A 130 2.80 9.58 41.35
CA ALA A 130 3.72 9.91 42.43
C ALA A 130 3.40 8.92 43.56
N SER A 131 4.38 8.11 43.96
CA SER A 131 4.57 7.47 45.27
C SER A 131 5.91 6.76 45.19
#